data_AF-A0A966YQ13-F1
#
_entry.id   AF-A0A966YQ13-F1
#
_cell.length_a   1.000
_cell.length_b   1.000
_cell.length_c   1.000
_cell.angle_alpha   90.00
_cell.angle_beta   90.00
_cell.angle_gamma   90.00
#
_symmetry.space_group_name_H-M   'P 1'
#
loop_
_entity.id
_entity.type
_entity.pdbx_description
1 polymer ?
#
loop_
_entity_poly.entity_id
_entity_poly.type
_entity_poly.pdbx_seq_one_letter_code
_entity_poly.pdbx_strand_id
1 'polypeptide(L)'
;MALYVQKFGGTSVGTPDRIREVADHAARCVKRGDQVVLVVSAMGKETDELLRLADDVSTSKPGREMDMLITGGERKACALVAMALTDLGIESESFTGSQAGFLTDTTHGNAKILEVNPHRIADAVAAGKVPVVGGSQGVSTDHDVTFFGRGGSDTTAVALAHALDADACELYTDVPGVFTTDPRLVPEARKMDHISFDELLEMTATGCPKPAMRSVELARSYGVKLHVRSAFSWVPGTWVSEEPSMENAIISAVTHDTSEAKMTVSGVPDQPGVAAKLFRSLADAGVNVDMIVQNVSDAGATDI
;
A
#
# COMPACT_ATOMS: atom_id res chain seq x y z
N MET A 1 -9.53 19.45 16.03
CA MET A 1 -9.65 19.29 14.58
C MET A 1 -8.44 18.49 14.17
N ALA A 2 -8.64 17.23 13.79
CA ALA A 2 -7.56 16.36 13.34
C ALA A 2 -7.54 16.33 11.80
N LEU A 3 -6.36 16.14 11.21
CA LEU A 3 -6.17 15.89 9.79
C LEU A 3 -5.94 14.40 9.57
N TYR A 4 -6.81 13.76 8.80
CA TYR A 4 -6.69 12.36 8.43
C TYR A 4 -6.44 12.19 6.93
N VAL A 5 -5.48 11.33 6.58
CA VAL A 5 -5.36 10.83 5.21
C VAL A 5 -6.02 9.44 5.15
N GLN A 6 -7.14 9.34 4.45
CA GLN A 6 -7.94 8.13 4.39
C GLN A 6 -7.81 7.48 3.01
N LYS A 7 -7.25 6.27 2.98
CA LYS A 7 -7.09 5.50 1.75
C LYS A 7 -8.21 4.49 1.59
N PHE A 8 -8.84 4.42 0.42
CA PHE A 8 -9.84 3.41 0.07
C PHE A 8 -9.32 2.48 -1.03
N GLY A 9 -9.29 1.18 -0.74
CA GLY A 9 -8.92 0.15 -1.72
C GLY A 9 -9.96 -0.05 -2.83
N GLY A 10 -9.59 -0.78 -3.89
CA GLY A 10 -10.45 -0.93 -5.07
C GLY A 10 -11.80 -1.58 -4.79
N THR A 11 -11.88 -2.53 -3.84
CA THR A 11 -13.16 -3.11 -3.39
C THR A 11 -14.06 -2.08 -2.70
N SER A 12 -13.48 -1.09 -2.03
CA SER A 12 -14.20 -0.01 -1.36
C SER A 12 -14.80 1.01 -2.33
N VAL A 13 -14.31 1.09 -3.57
CA VAL A 13 -14.79 1.99 -4.64
C VAL A 13 -15.25 1.23 -5.90
N GLY A 14 -15.52 -0.07 -5.77
CA GLY A 14 -15.73 -0.95 -6.93
C GLY A 14 -17.08 -0.77 -7.65
N THR A 15 -18.06 -0.13 -7.02
CA THR A 15 -19.37 0.13 -7.62
C THR A 15 -19.82 1.56 -7.29
N PRO A 16 -20.78 2.14 -8.05
CA PRO A 16 -21.34 3.44 -7.75
C PRO A 16 -21.89 3.57 -6.32
N ASP A 17 -22.56 2.52 -5.81
CA ASP A 17 -23.08 2.53 -4.44
C ASP A 17 -21.94 2.58 -3.41
N ARG A 18 -20.87 1.80 -3.64
CA ARG A 18 -19.68 1.84 -2.77
C ARG A 18 -18.97 3.19 -2.80
N ILE A 19 -18.92 3.85 -3.96
CA ILE A 19 -18.40 5.22 -4.08
C ILE A 19 -19.24 6.20 -3.25
N ARG A 20 -20.58 6.10 -3.29
CA ARG A 20 -21.46 6.93 -2.44
C ARG A 20 -21.24 6.67 -0.96
N GLU A 21 -21.03 5.41 -0.55
CA GLU A 21 -20.71 5.07 0.85
C GLU A 21 -19.38 5.68 1.31
N VAL A 22 -18.36 5.70 0.45
CA VAL A 22 -17.07 6.37 0.73
C VAL A 22 -17.27 7.88 0.89
N ALA A 23 -18.05 8.50 0.00
CA ALA A 23 -18.36 9.92 0.10
C ALA A 23 -19.16 10.25 1.37
N ASP A 24 -20.15 9.44 1.73
CA ASP A 24 -20.92 9.61 2.98
C ASP A 24 -20.02 9.48 4.22
N HIS A 25 -19.09 8.54 4.23
CA HIS A 25 -18.12 8.40 5.31
C HIS A 25 -17.24 9.63 5.48
N ALA A 26 -16.66 10.12 4.39
CA ALA A 26 -15.87 11.35 4.40
C ALA A 26 -16.71 12.55 4.87
N ALA A 27 -17.97 12.66 4.40
CA ALA A 27 -18.89 13.69 4.84
C ALA A 27 -19.20 13.61 6.35
N ARG A 28 -19.31 12.41 6.93
CA ARG A 28 -19.47 12.22 8.39
C ARG A 28 -18.23 12.69 9.16
N CYS A 29 -17.02 12.43 8.65
CA CYS A 29 -15.78 12.91 9.26
C CYS A 29 -15.70 14.45 9.23
N VAL A 30 -16.01 15.06 8.08
CA VAL A 30 -16.06 16.52 7.94
C VAL A 30 -17.10 17.15 8.87
N LYS A 31 -18.31 16.56 8.98
CA LYS A 31 -19.37 17.01 9.90
C LYS A 31 -18.95 16.93 11.38
N ARG A 32 -18.05 16.02 11.75
CA ARG A 32 -17.46 15.94 13.09
C ARG A 32 -16.43 17.04 13.36
N GLY A 33 -16.01 17.77 12.33
CA GLY A 33 -14.99 18.82 12.41
C GLY A 33 -13.58 18.33 12.16
N ASP A 34 -13.41 17.19 11.46
CA ASP A 34 -12.10 16.71 11.00
C ASP A 34 -11.81 17.19 9.58
N GLN A 35 -10.53 17.39 9.28
CA GLN A 35 -10.05 17.60 7.91
C GLN A 35 -9.66 16.25 7.31
N VAL A 36 -10.03 16.02 6.06
CA VAL A 36 -9.85 14.71 5.41
C VAL A 36 -9.25 14.89 4.02
N VAL A 37 -8.20 14.12 3.75
CA VAL A 37 -7.65 13.90 2.41
C VAL A 37 -7.94 12.46 2.01
N LEU A 38 -8.60 12.26 0.87
CA LEU A 38 -8.90 10.93 0.35
C LEU A 38 -7.83 10.46 -0.62
N VAL A 39 -7.42 9.21 -0.51
CA VAL A 39 -6.62 8.50 -1.52
C VAL A 39 -7.40 7.30 -2.02
N VAL A 40 -7.57 7.16 -3.34
CA VAL A 40 -8.40 6.09 -3.91
C VAL A 40 -7.63 5.25 -4.92
N SER A 41 -7.80 3.93 -4.85
CA SER A 41 -7.34 2.99 -5.88
C SER A 41 -8.32 2.93 -7.06
N ALA A 42 -7.92 2.27 -8.15
CA ALA A 42 -8.81 1.96 -9.28
C ALA A 42 -10.02 1.12 -8.83
N MET A 43 -11.11 1.16 -9.59
CA MET A 43 -12.37 0.53 -9.19
C MET A 43 -12.30 -1.00 -9.29
N GLY A 44 -12.57 -1.71 -8.20
CA GLY A 44 -12.75 -3.17 -8.21
C GLY A 44 -11.54 -3.92 -8.80
N LYS A 45 -11.71 -4.51 -9.98
CA LYS A 45 -10.70 -5.27 -10.71
C LYS A 45 -10.14 -4.52 -11.93
N GLU A 46 -10.41 -3.23 -12.06
CA GLU A 46 -10.09 -2.45 -13.25
C GLU A 46 -8.59 -2.49 -13.60
N THR A 47 -7.69 -2.44 -12.61
CA THR A 47 -6.24 -2.59 -12.87
C THR A 47 -5.92 -3.92 -13.55
N ASP A 48 -6.52 -5.04 -13.11
CA ASP A 48 -6.30 -6.36 -13.70
C ASP A 48 -6.92 -6.45 -15.10
N GLU A 49 -8.07 -5.80 -15.32
CA GLU A 49 -8.72 -5.71 -16.62
C GLU A 49 -7.90 -4.89 -17.63
N LEU A 50 -7.28 -3.79 -17.18
CA LEU A 50 -6.37 -2.97 -18.00
C LEU A 50 -5.09 -3.73 -18.36
N LEU A 51 -4.52 -4.49 -17.41
CA LEU A 51 -3.38 -5.37 -17.68
C LEU A 51 -3.73 -6.43 -18.74
N ARG A 52 -4.88 -7.11 -18.58
CA ARG A 52 -5.34 -8.10 -19.55
C ARG A 52 -5.61 -7.48 -20.92
N LEU A 53 -6.17 -6.27 -20.96
CA LEU A 53 -6.37 -5.55 -22.22
C LEU A 53 -5.04 -5.21 -22.90
N ALA A 54 -4.00 -4.84 -22.15
CA ALA A 54 -2.66 -4.63 -22.70
C ALA A 54 -2.08 -5.93 -23.29
N ASP A 55 -2.30 -7.07 -22.63
CA ASP A 55 -1.93 -8.41 -23.12
C ASP A 55 -2.60 -8.72 -24.46
N ASP A 56 -3.88 -8.39 -24.60
CA ASP A 56 -4.67 -8.62 -25.81
C ASP A 56 -4.23 -7.69 -26.98
N VAL A 57 -3.69 -6.51 -26.68
CA VAL A 57 -3.31 -5.48 -27.68
C VAL A 57 -1.88 -5.66 -28.19
N SER A 58 -0.92 -5.97 -27.31
CA SER A 58 0.50 -5.98 -27.68
C SER A 58 1.32 -6.99 -26.89
N THR A 59 2.20 -7.70 -27.60
CA THR A 59 3.24 -8.54 -26.98
C THR A 59 4.38 -7.71 -26.40
N SER A 60 4.63 -6.52 -26.94
CA SER A 60 5.61 -5.54 -26.43
C SER A 60 4.89 -4.50 -25.58
N LYS A 61 5.19 -4.47 -24.27
CA LYS A 61 4.54 -3.58 -23.30
C LYS A 61 5.59 -2.68 -22.66
N PRO A 62 5.98 -1.56 -23.31
CA PRO A 62 6.91 -0.61 -22.72
C PRO A 62 6.36 -0.11 -21.38
N GLY A 63 7.18 -0.13 -20.32
CA GLY A 63 6.74 0.24 -18.97
C GLY A 63 6.10 1.63 -18.89
N ARG A 64 6.63 2.59 -19.65
CA ARG A 64 6.08 3.95 -19.76
C ARG A 64 4.61 3.97 -20.18
N GLU A 65 4.24 3.20 -21.20
CA GLU A 65 2.85 3.14 -21.67
C GLU A 65 1.97 2.33 -20.71
N MET A 66 2.54 1.32 -20.04
CA MET A 66 1.83 0.58 -19.00
C MET A 66 1.45 1.48 -17.82
N ASP A 67 2.36 2.35 -17.38
CA ASP A 67 2.08 3.32 -16.31
C ASP A 67 1.00 4.32 -16.75
N MET A 68 1.06 4.81 -17.99
CA MET A 68 0.02 5.68 -18.56
C MET A 68 -1.35 4.99 -18.56
N LEU A 69 -1.40 3.71 -18.95
CA LEU A 69 -2.64 2.93 -19.02
C LEU A 69 -3.22 2.66 -17.63
N ILE A 70 -2.43 2.09 -16.72
CA ILE A 70 -2.88 1.62 -15.40
C ILE A 70 -3.40 2.78 -14.57
N THR A 71 -2.64 3.89 -14.52
CA THR A 71 -3.02 5.08 -13.74
C THR A 71 -4.31 5.74 -14.20
N GLY A 72 -4.81 5.39 -15.40
CA GLY A 72 -6.13 5.77 -15.88
C GLY A 72 -7.27 5.28 -14.99
N GLY A 73 -7.14 4.12 -14.35
CA GLY A 73 -8.15 3.58 -13.43
C GLY A 73 -8.33 4.45 -12.19
N GLU A 74 -7.23 4.82 -11.53
CA GLU A 74 -7.25 5.69 -10.35
C GLU A 74 -7.79 7.09 -10.66
N ARG A 75 -7.51 7.62 -11.87
CA ARG A 75 -8.04 8.92 -12.30
C ARG A 75 -9.56 8.91 -12.44
N LYS A 76 -10.14 7.84 -12.98
CA LYS A 76 -11.61 7.68 -13.06
C LYS A 76 -12.23 7.60 -11.66
N ALA A 77 -11.67 6.74 -10.79
CA ALA A 77 -12.16 6.56 -9.43
C ALA A 77 -12.14 7.88 -8.63
N CYS A 78 -11.02 8.61 -8.72
CA CYS A 78 -10.83 9.90 -8.05
C CYS A 78 -11.85 10.96 -8.49
N ALA A 79 -12.13 11.06 -9.79
CA ALA A 79 -13.15 11.98 -10.31
C ALA A 79 -14.56 11.60 -9.82
N LEU A 80 -14.92 10.32 -9.86
CA LEU A 80 -16.24 9.84 -9.43
C LEU A 80 -16.50 10.07 -7.94
N VAL A 81 -15.48 9.88 -7.08
CA VAL A 81 -15.59 10.15 -5.64
C VAL A 81 -15.77 11.65 -5.37
N ALA A 82 -15.05 12.52 -6.08
CA ALA A 82 -15.25 13.98 -5.96
C ALA A 82 -16.67 14.42 -6.40
N MET A 83 -17.21 13.82 -7.46
CA MET A 83 -18.60 14.06 -7.87
C MET A 83 -19.59 13.62 -6.78
N ALA A 84 -19.40 12.44 -6.19
CA ALA A 84 -20.26 11.94 -5.11
C ALA A 84 -20.19 12.81 -3.83
N LEU A 85 -19.03 13.36 -3.50
CA LEU A 85 -18.90 14.34 -2.41
C LEU A 85 -19.67 15.63 -2.72
N THR A 86 -19.61 16.09 -3.97
CA THR A 86 -20.34 17.28 -4.43
C THR A 86 -21.85 17.10 -4.28
N ASP A 87 -22.38 15.92 -4.61
CA ASP A 87 -23.81 15.59 -4.41
C ASP A 87 -24.25 15.68 -2.94
N LEU A 88 -23.32 15.47 -2.00
CA LEU A 88 -23.55 15.60 -0.56
C LEU A 88 -23.35 17.03 -0.04
N GLY A 89 -23.06 17.99 -0.92
CA GLY A 89 -22.77 19.38 -0.57
C GLY A 89 -21.40 19.58 0.07
N ILE A 90 -20.47 18.64 -0.11
CA ILE A 90 -19.09 18.75 0.36
C ILE A 90 -18.23 19.27 -0.79
N GLU A 91 -17.60 20.43 -0.60
CA GLU A 91 -16.62 20.93 -1.56
C GLU A 91 -15.41 19.99 -1.63
N SER A 92 -15.07 19.55 -2.83
CA SER A 92 -13.95 18.64 -3.07
C SER A 92 -13.26 18.95 -4.39
N GLU A 93 -12.00 18.51 -4.52
CA GLU A 93 -11.23 18.64 -5.76
C GLU A 93 -10.42 17.35 -5.99
N SER A 94 -10.40 16.87 -7.23
CA SER A 94 -9.64 15.67 -7.62
C SER A 94 -8.23 16.04 -8.08
N PHE A 95 -7.25 15.21 -7.71
CA PHE A 95 -5.83 15.41 -8.03
C PHE A 95 -5.22 14.13 -8.58
N THR A 96 -4.49 14.26 -9.69
CA THR A 96 -3.55 13.23 -10.13
C THR A 96 -2.32 13.19 -9.22
N GLY A 97 -1.51 12.14 -9.31
CA GLY A 97 -0.25 12.04 -8.57
C GLY A 97 0.70 13.21 -8.80
N SER A 98 0.84 13.64 -10.05
CA SER A 98 1.61 14.83 -10.41
C SER A 98 1.04 16.12 -9.81
N GLN A 99 -0.28 16.26 -9.76
CA GLN A 99 -0.94 17.42 -9.15
C GLN A 99 -0.89 17.40 -7.62
N ALA A 100 -0.80 16.21 -7.02
CA ALA A 100 -0.56 16.01 -5.60
C ALA A 100 0.93 16.12 -5.20
N GLY A 101 1.83 16.32 -6.18
CA GLY A 101 3.24 16.63 -5.95
C GLY A 101 4.17 15.44 -5.83
N PHE A 102 3.80 14.26 -6.34
CA PHE A 102 4.66 13.07 -6.29
C PHE A 102 5.71 13.08 -7.40
N LEU A 103 6.97 13.31 -7.03
CA LEU A 103 8.13 13.11 -7.91
C LEU A 103 8.72 11.72 -7.70
N THR A 104 9.00 11.00 -8.79
CA THR A 104 9.57 9.65 -8.73
C THR A 104 10.83 9.48 -9.56
N ASP A 105 11.48 8.34 -9.39
CA ASP A 105 12.46 7.82 -10.35
C ASP A 105 11.78 7.42 -11.68
N THR A 106 12.59 6.89 -12.61
CA THR A 106 12.18 6.46 -13.96
C THR A 106 11.92 4.95 -14.05
N THR A 107 11.79 4.27 -12.91
CA THR A 107 11.56 2.81 -12.86
C THR A 107 10.08 2.50 -13.09
N HIS A 108 9.63 2.53 -14.34
CA HIS A 108 8.23 2.28 -14.70
C HIS A 108 7.70 0.93 -14.17
N GLY A 109 6.43 0.92 -13.77
CA GLY A 109 5.74 -0.23 -13.16
C GLY A 109 6.00 -0.43 -11.68
N ASN A 110 7.08 0.14 -11.12
CA ASN A 110 7.44 0.04 -9.71
C ASN A 110 8.25 1.25 -9.21
N ALA A 111 7.80 2.45 -9.57
CA ALA A 111 8.56 3.67 -9.34
C ALA A 111 8.74 3.97 -7.84
N LYS A 112 9.89 4.53 -7.49
CA LYS A 112 10.21 4.98 -6.13
C LYS A 112 9.89 6.46 -5.97
N ILE A 113 9.24 6.81 -4.86
CA ILE A 113 8.97 8.21 -4.50
C ILE A 113 10.30 8.83 -4.08
N LEU A 114 10.68 9.92 -4.75
CA LEU A 114 11.87 10.71 -4.42
C LEU A 114 11.50 11.90 -3.54
N GLU A 115 10.39 12.55 -3.85
CA GLU A 115 9.91 13.75 -3.15
C GLU A 115 8.38 13.82 -3.21
N VAL A 116 7.76 14.39 -2.18
CA VAL A 116 6.34 14.73 -2.15
C VAL A 116 6.19 16.20 -1.80
N ASN A 117 5.64 16.98 -2.72
CA ASN A 117 5.39 18.41 -2.55
C ASN A 117 3.88 18.72 -2.60
N PRO A 118 3.15 18.59 -1.47
CA PRO A 118 1.70 18.56 -1.48
C PRO A 118 1.04 19.94 -1.44
N HIS A 119 1.68 21.00 -1.93
CA HIS A 119 1.18 22.39 -1.80
C HIS A 119 -0.28 22.54 -2.25
N ARG A 120 -0.65 21.97 -3.41
CA ARG A 120 -2.03 22.04 -3.90
C ARG A 120 -3.03 21.31 -3.00
N ILE A 121 -2.60 20.23 -2.36
CA ILE A 121 -3.43 19.48 -1.40
C ILE A 121 -3.59 20.29 -0.12
N ALA A 122 -2.50 20.86 0.40
CA ALA A 122 -2.52 21.72 1.57
C ALA A 122 -3.40 22.96 1.37
N ASP A 123 -3.32 23.63 0.21
CA ASP A 123 -4.16 24.77 -0.14
C ASP A 123 -5.65 24.40 -0.16
N ALA A 124 -6.00 23.24 -0.72
CA ALA A 124 -7.38 22.75 -0.75
C ALA A 124 -7.91 22.43 0.65
N VAL A 125 -7.09 21.78 1.50
CA VAL A 125 -7.43 21.52 2.91
C VAL A 125 -7.62 22.83 3.68
N ALA A 126 -6.75 23.81 3.48
CA ALA A 126 -6.84 25.13 4.12
C ALA A 126 -8.09 25.92 3.67
N ALA A 127 -8.53 25.70 2.43
CA ALA A 127 -9.79 26.24 1.92
C ALA A 127 -11.04 25.48 2.41
N GLY A 128 -10.89 24.47 3.29
CA GLY A 128 -12.00 23.68 3.83
C GLY A 128 -12.57 22.64 2.86
N LYS A 129 -11.86 22.36 1.76
CA LYS A 129 -12.25 21.33 0.78
C LYS A 129 -11.71 19.96 1.18
N VAL A 130 -12.31 18.92 0.62
CA VAL A 130 -11.80 17.53 0.70
C VAL A 130 -11.01 17.21 -0.58
N PRO A 131 -9.67 17.13 -0.53
CA PRO A 131 -8.89 16.67 -1.67
C PRO A 131 -9.11 15.17 -1.88
N VAL A 132 -9.31 14.78 -3.14
CA VAL A 132 -9.37 13.37 -3.55
C VAL A 132 -8.18 13.11 -4.46
N VAL A 133 -7.31 12.18 -4.10
CA VAL A 133 -6.08 11.87 -4.84
C VAL A 133 -6.19 10.48 -5.44
N GLY A 134 -5.94 10.36 -6.75
CA GLY A 134 -5.76 9.04 -7.36
C GLY A 134 -4.44 8.44 -6.88
N GLY A 135 -4.49 7.29 -6.21
CA GLY A 135 -3.32 6.66 -5.61
C GLY A 135 -2.35 6.05 -6.62
N SER A 136 -1.19 5.61 -6.14
CA SER A 136 -0.22 4.79 -6.89
C SER A 136 0.35 5.44 -8.17
N GLN A 137 0.33 6.77 -8.27
CA GLN A 137 0.80 7.50 -9.45
C GLN A 137 1.68 8.69 -9.07
N GLY A 138 2.61 9.03 -9.96
CA GLY A 138 3.47 10.21 -9.84
C GLY A 138 3.95 10.72 -11.20
N VAL A 139 4.96 11.57 -11.17
CA VAL A 139 5.69 12.02 -12.35
C VAL A 139 7.19 11.76 -12.16
N SER A 140 7.84 11.17 -13.16
CA SER A 140 9.27 10.93 -13.12
C SER A 140 10.08 12.22 -13.28
N THR A 141 11.39 12.15 -13.00
CA THR A 141 12.34 13.21 -13.33
C THR A 141 12.37 13.57 -14.83
N ASP A 142 11.89 12.68 -15.69
CA ASP A 142 11.80 12.88 -17.15
C ASP A 142 10.42 13.40 -17.59
N HIS A 143 9.56 13.74 -16.63
CA HIS A 143 8.20 14.24 -16.83
C HIS A 143 7.19 13.22 -17.39
N ASP A 144 7.48 11.93 -17.23
CA ASP A 144 6.56 10.86 -17.60
C ASP A 144 5.66 10.43 -16.42
N VAL A 145 4.47 9.94 -16.73
CA VAL A 145 3.58 9.34 -15.72
C VAL A 145 4.21 8.05 -15.22
N THR A 146 4.24 7.88 -13.90
CA THR A 146 4.77 6.67 -13.27
C THR A 146 3.74 5.99 -12.38
N PHE A 147 3.88 4.67 -12.24
CA PHE A 147 3.09 3.83 -11.34
C PHE A 147 3.96 3.24 -10.24
N PHE A 148 3.48 3.20 -9.00
CA PHE A 148 4.28 2.78 -7.83
C PHE A 148 4.31 1.27 -7.62
N GLY A 149 3.66 0.49 -8.48
CA GLY A 149 3.45 -0.95 -8.30
C GLY A 149 2.18 -1.26 -7.51
N ARG A 150 1.88 -2.56 -7.38
CA ARG A 150 0.73 -3.03 -6.59
C ARG A 150 0.90 -2.63 -5.12
N GLY A 151 -0.20 -2.19 -4.49
CA GLY A 151 -0.16 -1.66 -3.12
C GLY A 151 0.33 -0.20 -3.04
N GLY A 152 0.70 0.42 -4.16
CA GLY A 152 1.22 1.78 -4.19
C GLY A 152 0.25 2.86 -3.70
N SER A 153 -1.07 2.61 -3.72
CA SER A 153 -2.06 3.53 -3.13
C SER A 153 -1.91 3.64 -1.61
N ASP A 154 -1.55 2.56 -0.90
CA ASP A 154 -1.27 2.63 0.54
C ASP A 154 -0.03 3.49 0.79
N THR A 155 1.01 3.28 -0.02
CA THR A 155 2.26 4.07 0.03
C THR A 155 2.00 5.56 -0.24
N THR A 156 1.11 5.87 -1.19
CA THR A 156 0.68 7.25 -1.52
C THR A 156 0.06 7.92 -0.29
N ALA A 157 -0.82 7.21 0.41
CA ALA A 157 -1.52 7.75 1.58
C ALA A 157 -0.57 8.03 2.74
N VAL A 158 0.36 7.11 3.01
CA VAL A 158 1.37 7.31 4.06
C VAL A 158 2.31 8.47 3.73
N ALA A 159 2.75 8.57 2.47
CA ALA A 159 3.61 9.66 2.04
C ALA A 159 2.92 11.03 2.14
N LEU A 160 1.64 11.12 1.77
CA LEU A 160 0.85 12.34 1.97
C LEU A 160 0.64 12.66 3.44
N ALA A 161 0.37 11.65 4.28
CA ALA A 161 0.18 11.85 5.71
C ALA A 161 1.42 12.43 6.35
N HIS A 162 2.61 11.93 6.00
CA HIS A 162 3.87 12.52 6.44
C HIS A 162 4.06 13.94 5.91
N ALA A 163 3.87 14.17 4.61
CA ALA A 163 4.13 15.47 3.98
C ALA A 163 3.16 16.58 4.41
N LEU A 164 1.97 16.21 4.91
CA LEU A 164 0.96 17.13 5.42
C LEU A 164 0.93 17.23 6.96
N ASP A 165 1.83 16.54 7.65
CA ASP A 165 1.83 16.45 9.13
C ASP A 165 0.46 15.99 9.69
N ALA A 166 -0.13 14.97 9.07
CA ALA A 166 -1.44 14.45 9.43
C ALA A 166 -1.39 13.67 10.75
N ASP A 167 -2.48 13.73 11.53
CA ASP A 167 -2.59 13.05 12.82
C ASP A 167 -2.56 11.52 12.69
N ALA A 168 -3.13 10.99 11.60
CA ALA A 168 -3.04 9.58 11.25
C ALA A 168 -3.31 9.32 9.76
N CYS A 169 -2.80 8.20 9.27
CA CYS A 169 -3.18 7.61 8.00
C CYS A 169 -4.11 6.40 8.22
N GLU A 170 -5.35 6.48 7.74
CA GLU A 170 -6.32 5.39 7.84
C GLU A 170 -6.34 4.59 6.53
N LEU A 171 -6.05 3.30 6.59
CA LEU A 171 -6.07 2.38 5.45
C LEU A 171 -7.36 1.56 5.48
N TYR A 172 -8.34 1.95 4.67
CA TYR A 172 -9.63 1.28 4.54
C TYR A 172 -9.59 0.15 3.51
N THR A 173 -9.86 -1.06 4.01
CA THR A 173 -9.86 -2.31 3.26
C THR A 173 -11.17 -3.09 3.43
N ASP A 174 -11.22 -4.32 2.93
CA ASP A 174 -12.33 -5.28 3.05
C ASP A 174 -12.34 -6.06 4.37
N VAL A 175 -11.29 -5.96 5.20
CA VAL A 175 -11.20 -6.59 6.52
C VAL A 175 -11.31 -5.55 7.65
N PRO A 176 -11.91 -5.89 8.81
CA PRO A 176 -12.06 -5.00 9.97
C PRO A 176 -10.76 -4.41 10.55
N GLY A 177 -9.63 -5.08 10.34
CA GLY A 177 -8.33 -4.74 10.91
C GLY A 177 -7.34 -5.88 10.65
N VAL A 178 -6.24 -5.89 11.38
CA VAL A 178 -5.27 -7.00 11.40
C VAL A 178 -5.76 -8.06 12.37
N PHE A 179 -5.62 -9.33 12.01
CA PHE A 179 -6.06 -10.48 12.81
C PHE A 179 -4.87 -11.33 13.23
N THR A 180 -5.04 -12.10 14.32
CA THR A 180 -4.04 -13.06 14.82
C THR A 180 -3.67 -14.14 13.80
N THR A 181 -4.54 -14.42 12.83
CA THR A 181 -4.26 -15.26 11.66
C THR A 181 -5.36 -15.01 10.60
N ASP A 182 -5.32 -15.68 9.46
CA ASP A 182 -6.34 -15.53 8.41
C ASP A 182 -7.71 -16.03 8.90
N PRO A 183 -8.73 -15.15 9.10
CA PRO A 183 -10.04 -15.55 9.59
C PRO A 183 -10.82 -16.42 8.58
N ARG A 184 -10.38 -16.50 7.33
CA ARG A 184 -10.96 -17.40 6.31
C ARG A 184 -10.52 -18.85 6.50
N LEU A 185 -9.38 -19.07 7.17
CA LEU A 185 -8.84 -20.39 7.48
C LEU A 185 -9.15 -20.81 8.91
N VAL A 186 -9.06 -19.87 9.86
CA VAL A 186 -9.29 -20.11 11.29
C VAL A 186 -10.40 -19.19 11.78
N PRO A 187 -11.65 -19.68 11.93
CA PRO A 187 -12.79 -18.87 12.36
C PRO A 187 -12.62 -18.19 13.74
N GLU A 188 -11.79 -18.76 14.62
CA GLU A 188 -11.47 -18.23 15.94
C GLU A 188 -10.43 -17.09 15.93
N ALA A 189 -9.93 -16.70 14.76
CA ALA A 189 -8.99 -15.60 14.61
C ALA A 189 -9.57 -14.31 15.22
N ARG A 190 -8.75 -13.61 16.02
CA ARG A 190 -9.17 -12.40 16.73
C ARG A 190 -8.60 -11.17 16.05
N LYS A 191 -9.42 -10.14 15.89
CA LYS A 191 -8.96 -8.82 15.47
C LYS A 191 -8.07 -8.23 16.57
N MET A 192 -6.90 -7.75 16.20
CA MET A 192 -6.02 -7.00 17.09
C MET A 192 -6.52 -5.56 17.21
N ASP A 193 -6.42 -4.97 18.39
CA ASP A 193 -6.71 -3.54 18.57
C ASP A 193 -5.47 -2.68 18.32
N HIS A 194 -4.29 -3.26 18.59
CA HIS A 194 -2.98 -2.64 18.40
C HIS A 194 -1.96 -3.69 17.93
N ILE A 195 -1.01 -3.28 17.10
CA ILE A 195 0.14 -4.07 16.66
C ILE A 195 1.34 -3.13 16.45
N SER A 196 2.56 -3.60 16.70
CA SER A 196 3.75 -2.81 16.41
C SER A 196 4.07 -2.75 14.91
N PHE A 197 4.90 -1.77 14.51
CA PHE A 197 5.43 -1.75 13.14
C PHE A 197 6.25 -3.00 12.80
N ASP A 198 7.09 -3.47 13.73
CA ASP A 198 7.98 -4.60 13.50
C ASP A 198 7.17 -5.90 13.33
N GLU A 199 6.19 -6.15 14.20
CA GLU A 199 5.29 -7.30 14.07
C GLU A 199 4.49 -7.25 12.75
N LEU A 200 3.96 -6.08 12.38
CA LEU A 200 3.20 -5.96 11.14
C LEU A 200 4.09 -6.14 9.90
N LEU A 201 5.33 -5.63 9.93
CA LEU A 201 6.29 -5.83 8.85
C LEU A 201 6.59 -7.31 8.63
N GLU A 202 6.90 -8.04 9.70
CA GLU A 202 7.12 -9.49 9.66
C GLU A 202 5.88 -10.24 9.14
N MET A 203 4.69 -9.85 9.59
CA MET A 203 3.44 -10.42 9.08
C MET A 203 3.27 -10.16 7.57
N THR A 204 3.54 -8.94 7.09
CA THR A 204 3.41 -8.60 5.66
C THR A 204 4.46 -9.27 4.79
N ALA A 205 5.66 -9.53 5.33
CA ALA A 205 6.71 -10.29 4.65
C ALA A 205 6.34 -11.77 4.48
N THR A 206 5.61 -12.34 5.45
CA THR A 206 5.31 -13.78 5.53
C THR A 206 3.88 -14.16 5.10
N GLY A 207 3.24 -13.32 4.28
CA GLY A 207 1.97 -13.64 3.61
C GLY A 207 0.73 -12.91 4.14
N CYS A 208 0.85 -11.94 5.06
CA CYS A 208 -0.26 -11.02 5.35
C CYS A 208 -0.43 -10.04 4.17
N PRO A 209 -1.56 -10.07 3.45
CA PRO A 209 -1.67 -9.37 2.17
C PRO A 209 -1.91 -7.85 2.30
N LYS A 210 -2.32 -7.37 3.49
CA LYS A 210 -2.71 -5.99 3.71
C LYS A 210 -2.37 -5.53 5.14
N PRO A 211 -1.91 -4.29 5.32
CA PRO A 211 -1.58 -3.28 4.30
C PRO A 211 -0.34 -3.67 3.47
N ALA A 212 -0.07 -2.95 2.39
CA ALA A 212 1.13 -3.22 1.58
C ALA A 212 2.42 -2.96 2.40
N MET A 213 3.36 -3.91 2.39
CA MET A 213 4.62 -3.84 3.18
C MET A 213 5.34 -2.49 3.04
N ARG A 214 5.52 -2.01 1.80
CA ARG A 214 6.15 -0.71 1.49
C ARG A 214 5.50 0.47 2.22
N SER A 215 4.18 0.42 2.45
CA SER A 215 3.47 1.48 3.20
C SER A 215 3.75 1.42 4.70
N VAL A 216 3.89 0.21 5.26
CA VAL A 216 4.25 -0.01 6.66
C VAL A 216 5.69 0.44 6.93
N GLU A 217 6.62 0.10 6.02
CA GLU A 217 8.03 0.53 6.10
C GLU A 217 8.14 2.06 6.08
N LEU A 218 7.40 2.70 5.18
CA LEU A 218 7.38 4.16 5.07
C LEU A 218 6.79 4.80 6.32
N ALA A 219 5.72 4.23 6.86
CA ALA A 219 5.06 4.74 8.05
C ALA A 219 5.95 4.65 9.28
N ARG A 220 6.63 3.51 9.48
CA ARG A 220 7.63 3.32 10.52
C ARG A 220 8.77 4.34 10.38
N SER A 221 9.32 4.48 9.18
CA SER A 221 10.47 5.36 8.91
C SER A 221 10.19 6.83 9.22
N TYR A 222 8.94 7.27 9.02
CA TYR A 222 8.52 8.66 9.24
C TYR A 222 7.64 8.86 10.48
N GLY A 223 7.43 7.83 11.30
CA GLY A 223 6.58 7.90 12.50
C GLY A 223 5.10 8.20 12.22
N VAL A 224 4.59 7.87 11.04
CA VAL A 224 3.18 8.08 10.66
C VAL A 224 2.31 7.04 11.36
N LYS A 225 1.39 7.48 12.22
CA LYS A 225 0.42 6.58 12.88
C LYS A 225 -0.51 5.96 11.84
N LEU A 226 -0.56 4.63 11.76
CA LEU A 226 -1.47 3.94 10.86
C LEU A 226 -2.69 3.41 11.60
N HIS A 227 -3.84 3.41 10.91
CA HIS A 227 -5.04 2.73 11.36
C HIS A 227 -5.59 1.85 10.24
N VAL A 228 -5.50 0.53 10.41
CA VAL A 228 -6.05 -0.43 9.44
C VAL A 228 -7.51 -0.66 9.75
N ARG A 229 -8.41 -0.36 8.81
CA ARG A 229 -9.86 -0.34 9.02
C ARG A 229 -10.62 -1.02 7.90
N SER A 230 -11.89 -1.35 8.13
CA SER A 230 -12.80 -1.77 7.06
C SER A 230 -13.58 -0.59 6.49
N ALA A 231 -13.77 -0.55 5.17
CA ALA A 231 -14.76 0.29 4.52
C ALA A 231 -16.18 -0.30 4.56
N PHE A 232 -16.35 -1.52 5.07
CA PHE A 232 -17.61 -2.29 5.06
C PHE A 232 -18.19 -2.44 6.47
N SER A 233 -17.41 -2.16 7.51
CA SER A 233 -17.86 -2.14 8.89
C SER A 233 -17.31 -0.92 9.63
N TRP A 234 -18.15 -0.31 10.45
CA TRP A 234 -17.80 0.89 11.23
C TRP A 234 -17.16 0.58 12.59
N VAL A 235 -16.59 -0.61 12.71
CA VAL A 235 -15.91 -1.03 13.94
C VAL A 235 -14.57 -0.31 14.08
N PRO A 236 -14.05 -0.17 15.32
CA PRO A 236 -12.67 0.22 15.53
C PRO A 236 -11.73 -0.75 14.82
N GLY A 237 -10.78 -0.20 14.06
CA GLY A 237 -9.76 -0.97 13.35
C GLY A 237 -8.62 -1.46 14.24
N THR A 238 -7.45 -1.65 13.64
CA THR A 238 -6.19 -1.96 14.34
C THR A 238 -5.23 -0.79 14.20
N TRP A 239 -4.80 -0.22 15.32
CA TRP A 239 -3.76 0.80 15.33
C TRP A 239 -2.38 0.17 15.14
N VAL A 240 -1.54 0.82 14.35
CA VAL A 240 -0.13 0.44 14.17
C VAL A 240 0.73 1.61 14.65
N SER A 241 1.61 1.34 15.59
CA SER A 241 2.58 2.31 16.10
C SER A 241 3.83 1.61 16.63
N GLU A 242 4.76 2.36 17.21
CA GLU A 242 5.85 1.79 18.01
C GLU A 242 5.32 0.97 19.19
N GLU A 243 6.09 -0.03 19.63
CA GLU A 243 5.75 -0.91 20.75
C GLU A 243 5.58 -0.14 22.07
N PRO A 244 4.44 -0.27 22.78
CA PRO A 244 4.39 0.10 24.19
C PRO A 244 5.06 -1.00 25.04
N SER A 245 6.05 -0.62 25.86
CA SER A 245 6.77 -1.56 26.73
C SER A 245 5.86 -2.19 27.80
N MET A 246 5.89 -3.52 27.98
CA MET A 246 6.60 -4.24 29.08
C MET A 246 6.09 -5.70 29.23
N GLU A 247 4.92 -6.05 28.68
CA GLU A 247 4.37 -7.42 28.65
C GLU A 247 3.71 -7.70 27.29
N ASN A 248 4.47 -8.31 26.37
CA ASN A 248 3.97 -8.69 25.04
C ASN A 248 3.63 -10.19 25.00
N ALA A 249 2.64 -10.55 24.18
CA ALA A 249 2.43 -11.95 23.83
C ALA A 249 3.71 -12.52 23.20
N ILE A 250 4.07 -13.75 23.55
CA ILE A 250 5.26 -14.41 22.95
C ILE A 250 5.07 -14.58 21.42
N ILE A 251 3.82 -14.78 21.00
CA ILE A 251 3.42 -14.90 19.59
C ILE A 251 2.17 -14.05 19.40
N SER A 252 2.28 -13.02 18.57
CA SER A 252 1.17 -12.11 18.27
C SER A 252 0.30 -12.63 17.15
N ALA A 253 0.89 -13.19 16.09
CA ALA A 253 0.15 -13.72 14.96
C ALA A 253 0.83 -14.95 14.31
N VAL A 254 0.04 -15.67 13.51
CA VAL A 254 0.48 -16.74 12.61
C VAL A 254 0.04 -16.39 11.19
N THR A 255 1.02 -16.21 10.32
CA THR A 255 0.86 -15.98 8.88
C THR A 255 1.31 -17.21 8.09
N HIS A 256 0.99 -17.24 6.80
CA HIS A 256 1.43 -18.28 5.89
C HIS A 256 1.52 -17.72 4.47
N ASP A 257 2.50 -18.19 3.71
CA ASP A 257 2.61 -17.91 2.28
C ASP A 257 2.63 -19.23 1.50
N THR A 258 1.68 -19.40 0.58
CA THR A 258 1.57 -20.59 -0.27
C THR A 258 2.20 -20.40 -1.65
N SER A 259 2.76 -19.23 -1.93
CA SER A 259 3.36 -18.87 -3.21
C SER A 259 4.85 -19.22 -3.30
N GLU A 260 5.43 -19.70 -2.20
CA GLU A 260 6.85 -20.01 -2.12
C GLU A 260 7.23 -21.39 -2.69
N ALA A 261 8.45 -21.47 -3.21
CA ALA A 261 9.09 -22.72 -3.60
C ALA A 261 10.43 -22.87 -2.87
N LYS A 262 10.57 -23.94 -2.09
CA LYS A 262 11.85 -24.30 -1.45
C LYS A 262 12.79 -24.90 -2.49
N MET A 263 13.98 -24.31 -2.62
CA MET A 263 15.10 -24.89 -3.36
C MET A 263 16.27 -25.18 -2.41
N THR A 264 17.05 -26.21 -2.71
CA THR A 264 18.27 -26.54 -1.98
C THR A 264 19.39 -26.81 -2.98
N VAL A 265 20.49 -26.09 -2.84
CA VAL A 265 21.73 -26.30 -3.57
C VAL A 265 22.66 -27.09 -2.66
N SER A 266 22.79 -28.37 -2.93
CA SER A 266 23.61 -29.26 -2.09
C SER A 266 25.08 -29.28 -2.50
N GLY A 267 25.95 -29.58 -1.54
CA GLY A 267 27.36 -29.85 -1.80
C GLY A 267 28.15 -28.63 -2.29
N VAL A 268 27.75 -27.44 -1.84
CA VAL A 268 28.39 -26.17 -2.15
C VAL A 268 29.72 -26.09 -1.39
N PRO A 269 30.86 -25.79 -2.04
CA PRO A 269 32.14 -25.65 -1.34
C PRO A 269 32.07 -24.57 -0.25
N ASP A 270 32.49 -24.90 0.97
CA ASP A 270 32.53 -23.97 2.10
C ASP A 270 33.78 -23.07 2.01
N GLN A 271 33.71 -22.12 1.09
CA GLN A 271 34.75 -21.11 0.89
C GLN A 271 34.11 -19.73 0.65
N PRO A 272 34.75 -18.65 1.11
CA PRO A 272 34.25 -17.30 0.87
C PRO A 272 33.97 -17.02 -0.61
N GLY A 273 32.81 -16.43 -0.89
CA GLY A 273 32.41 -15.99 -2.23
C GLY A 273 31.47 -16.93 -2.99
N VAL A 274 31.26 -18.18 -2.54
CA VAL A 274 30.34 -19.09 -3.26
C VAL A 274 28.88 -18.66 -3.12
N ALA A 275 28.42 -18.36 -1.90
CA ALA A 275 27.09 -17.81 -1.66
C ALA A 275 26.90 -16.47 -2.42
N ALA A 276 27.92 -15.60 -2.43
CA ALA A 276 27.87 -14.34 -3.16
C ALA A 276 27.67 -14.55 -4.67
N LYS A 277 28.35 -15.54 -5.27
CA LYS A 277 28.17 -15.88 -6.69
C LYS A 277 26.77 -16.42 -6.98
N LEU A 278 26.24 -17.27 -6.10
CA LEU A 278 24.90 -17.83 -6.20
C LEU A 278 23.84 -16.72 -6.17
N PHE A 279 23.80 -15.93 -5.10
CA PHE A 279 22.78 -14.91 -4.91
C PHE A 279 22.91 -13.75 -5.89
N ARG A 280 24.13 -13.41 -6.35
CA ARG A 280 24.31 -12.44 -7.44
C ARG A 280 23.70 -12.93 -8.74
N SER A 281 23.87 -14.21 -9.09
CA SER A 281 23.26 -14.77 -10.30
C SER A 281 21.73 -14.75 -10.24
N LEU A 282 21.15 -15.00 -9.05
CA LEU A 282 19.70 -14.89 -8.83
C LEU A 282 19.22 -13.44 -8.93
N ALA A 283 19.94 -12.50 -8.31
CA ALA A 283 19.62 -11.08 -8.34
C ALA A 283 19.70 -10.48 -9.77
N ASP A 284 20.74 -10.84 -10.54
CA ASP A 284 20.91 -10.40 -11.93
C ASP A 284 19.77 -10.93 -12.84
N ALA A 285 19.16 -12.07 -12.46
CA ALA A 285 17.99 -12.64 -13.11
C ALA A 285 16.65 -12.09 -12.57
N GLY A 286 16.68 -11.19 -11.58
CA GLY A 286 15.47 -10.62 -10.96
C GLY A 286 14.67 -11.62 -10.12
N VAL A 287 15.30 -12.69 -9.63
CA VAL A 287 14.65 -13.68 -8.75
C VAL A 287 14.54 -13.11 -7.34
N ASN A 288 13.32 -13.07 -6.80
CA ASN A 288 13.07 -12.71 -5.41
C ASN A 288 13.39 -13.89 -4.49
N VAL A 289 14.19 -13.68 -3.45
CA VAL A 289 14.58 -14.69 -2.46
C VAL A 289 14.10 -14.22 -1.09
N ASP A 290 13.30 -15.05 -0.43
CA ASP A 290 12.78 -14.77 0.91
C ASP A 290 13.70 -15.39 2.00
N MET A 291 13.49 -16.65 2.35
CA MET A 291 14.33 -17.36 3.33
C MET A 291 15.63 -17.91 2.75
N ILE A 292 16.73 -17.67 3.48
CA ILE A 292 18.04 -18.28 3.24
C ILE A 292 18.44 -19.10 4.47
N VAL A 293 18.68 -20.40 4.29
CA VAL A 293 19.12 -21.30 5.37
C VAL A 293 20.36 -22.06 4.91
N GLN A 294 21.51 -21.71 5.48
CA GLN A 294 22.75 -22.46 5.26
C GLN A 294 23.11 -23.23 6.53
N ASN A 295 23.34 -24.53 6.38
CA ASN A 295 23.73 -25.37 7.52
C ASN A 295 25.24 -25.29 7.80
N VAL A 296 25.67 -25.83 8.95
CA VAL A 296 27.10 -25.99 9.25
C VAL A 296 27.78 -26.89 8.21
N SER A 297 29.03 -26.56 7.85
CA SER A 297 29.78 -27.36 6.88
C SER A 297 30.10 -28.75 7.42
N ASP A 298 30.00 -29.74 6.54
CA ASP A 298 30.56 -31.08 6.72
C ASP A 298 31.52 -31.39 5.57
N ALA A 299 32.69 -31.94 5.90
CA ALA A 299 33.75 -32.29 4.94
C ALA A 299 34.13 -31.18 3.92
N GLY A 300 34.03 -29.89 4.29
CA GLY A 300 34.38 -28.75 3.44
C GLY A 300 33.31 -28.37 2.41
N ALA A 301 32.11 -28.94 2.53
CA ALA A 301 30.93 -28.58 1.76
C ALA A 301 29.76 -28.24 2.69
N THR A 302 28.74 -27.58 2.15
CA THR A 302 27.49 -27.26 2.86
C THR A 302 26.32 -27.21 1.87
N ASP A 303 25.11 -27.24 2.41
CA ASP A 303 23.88 -27.06 1.66
C ASP A 303 23.33 -25.66 1.94
N ILE A 304 22.86 -24.99 0.89
CA ILE A 304 22.17 -23.69 0.94
C ILE A 304 20.75 -23.88 0.43
#